data_AF-A0A531KG62-F1
#
_entry.id   AF-A0A531KG62-F1
#
_cell.length_a   1.000
_cell.length_b   1.000
_cell.length_c   1.000
_cell.angle_alpha   90.00
_cell.angle_beta   90.00
_cell.angle_gamma   90.00
#
_symmetry.space_group_name_H-M   'P 1'
#
loop_
_entity.id
_entity.type
_entity.pdbx_description
1 polymer ?
#
loop_
_entity_poly.entity_id
_entity_poly.type
_entity_poly.pdbx_seq_one_letter_code
_entity_poly.pdbx_strand_id
1 'polypeptide(L)'
;FFQKREIDGKTVYGASIYTERGSEGITMGAMDVLYSFGFNYENPDKPYEMDGFVNSDKSANGLEFYKALYDCCTPPGASNSYMGEGVDAFKSGQVAMHMNFAFTWPGLQKDENVGGDRIGYFANPKGPDGNQFAQLGGQGISVVSYSDKQEAALKYIKWFANK
;
A
#
# COMPACT_ATOMS: atom_id res chain seq x y z
N PHE A 1 3.09 11.32 -17.82
CA PHE A 1 2.68 9.93 -17.49
C PHE A 1 1.16 9.84 -17.54
N PHE A 2 0.53 8.65 -17.60
CA PHE A 2 -0.88 8.36 -17.98
C PHE A 2 -2.00 9.08 -17.17
N GLN A 3 -2.00 10.41 -17.09
CA GLN A 3 -3.00 11.18 -16.37
C GLN A 3 -3.93 11.92 -17.32
N LYS A 4 -5.23 11.92 -17.01
CA LYS A 4 -6.29 12.61 -17.77
C LYS A 4 -6.24 12.29 -19.26
N ARG A 5 -6.04 11.00 -19.60
CA ARG A 5 -6.00 10.53 -20.99
C ARG A 5 -7.41 10.12 -21.40
N GLU A 6 -7.82 10.48 -22.61
CA GLU A 6 -9.06 9.97 -23.19
C GLU A 6 -8.79 8.62 -23.87
N ILE A 7 -9.45 7.58 -23.38
CA ILE A 7 -9.37 6.20 -23.90
C ILE A 7 -10.79 5.68 -23.99
N ASP A 8 -11.23 5.30 -25.19
CA ASP A 8 -12.57 4.76 -25.46
C ASP A 8 -13.72 5.61 -24.89
N GLY A 9 -13.57 6.94 -24.94
CA GLY A 9 -14.56 7.89 -24.44
C GLY A 9 -14.60 8.04 -22.92
N LYS A 10 -13.59 7.54 -22.21
CA LYS A 10 -13.40 7.71 -20.76
C LYS A 10 -12.10 8.43 -20.46
N THR A 11 -12.15 9.33 -19.48
CA THR A 11 -10.95 9.90 -18.87
C THR A 11 -10.31 8.88 -17.92
N VAL A 12 -9.08 8.49 -18.24
CA VAL A 12 -8.25 7.57 -17.45
C VAL A 12 -7.17 8.35 -16.70
N TYR A 13 -7.03 8.03 -15.41
CA TYR A 13 -6.10 8.65 -14.47
C TYR A 13 -4.86 7.78 -14.23
N GLY A 14 -3.80 8.38 -13.69
CA GLY A 14 -2.50 7.75 -13.58
C GLY A 14 -2.48 6.57 -12.62
N ALA A 15 -2.91 6.79 -11.39
CA ALA A 15 -2.84 5.78 -10.35
C ALA A 15 -3.92 5.94 -9.27
N SER A 16 -4.37 4.81 -8.73
CA SER A 16 -4.97 4.75 -7.40
C SER A 16 -3.86 4.48 -6.37
N ILE A 17 -3.76 5.36 -5.38
CA ILE A 17 -2.87 5.21 -4.21
C ILE A 17 -3.70 5.32 -2.93
N TYR A 18 -3.16 4.90 -1.80
CA TYR A 18 -3.88 4.99 -0.53
C TYR A 18 -3.93 6.42 0.01
N THR A 19 -5.13 6.88 0.33
CA THR A 19 -5.40 8.24 0.81
C THR A 19 -6.42 8.26 1.95
N GLU A 20 -6.76 7.07 2.46
CA GLU A 20 -7.73 6.89 3.54
C GLU A 20 -7.39 7.74 4.76
N ARG A 21 -8.39 8.47 5.28
CA ARG A 21 -8.23 9.34 6.46
C ARG A 21 -8.65 8.67 7.76
N GLY A 22 -9.40 7.59 7.66
CA GLY A 22 -10.09 6.97 8.79
C GLY A 22 -9.27 5.93 9.56
N SER A 23 -8.14 5.47 9.01
CA SER A 23 -7.36 4.37 9.59
C SER A 23 -5.92 4.33 9.03
N GLU A 24 -5.32 3.14 9.04
CA GLU A 24 -3.95 2.82 8.63
C GLU A 24 -3.63 3.08 7.15
N GLY A 25 -4.62 3.23 6.26
CA GLY A 25 -4.39 3.22 4.82
C GLY A 25 -3.42 4.30 4.32
N ILE A 26 -3.57 5.55 4.75
CA ILE A 26 -2.63 6.63 4.39
C ILE A 26 -1.22 6.36 4.91
N THR A 27 -1.11 5.85 6.15
CA THR A 27 0.17 5.52 6.76
C THR A 27 0.87 4.43 5.97
N MET A 28 0.15 3.37 5.60
CA MET A 28 0.71 2.24 4.85
C MET A 28 1.16 2.66 3.45
N GLY A 29 0.34 3.44 2.73
CA GLY A 29 0.70 3.90 1.39
C GLY A 29 1.86 4.88 1.36
N ALA A 30 1.90 5.82 2.31
CA ALA A 30 3.00 6.78 2.40
C ALA A 30 4.31 6.10 2.83
N MET A 31 4.26 5.10 3.72
CA MET A 31 5.44 4.40 4.23
C MET A 31 6.22 3.68 3.14
N ASP A 32 5.55 3.09 2.15
CA ASP A 32 6.21 2.48 0.97
C ASP A 32 7.18 3.44 0.28
N VAL A 33 6.76 4.71 0.16
CA VAL A 33 7.56 5.77 -0.44
C VAL A 33 8.60 6.29 0.54
N LEU A 34 8.20 6.60 1.78
CA LEU A 34 9.09 7.14 2.82
C LEU A 34 10.32 6.24 3.03
N TYR A 35 10.13 4.93 3.21
CA TYR A 35 11.26 4.00 3.38
C TYR A 35 12.14 3.93 2.13
N SER A 36 11.55 3.96 0.93
CA SER A 36 12.30 4.02 -0.32
C SER A 36 13.08 5.33 -0.47
N PHE A 37 12.67 6.41 0.18
CA PHE A 37 13.39 7.68 0.26
C PHE A 37 14.43 7.74 1.40
N GLY A 38 14.49 6.72 2.26
CA GLY A 38 15.44 6.64 3.37
C GLY A 38 14.91 7.13 4.72
N PHE A 39 13.60 7.05 4.93
CA PHE A 39 12.97 7.24 6.24
C PHE A 39 13.53 6.28 7.29
N ASN A 40 13.73 6.80 8.50
CA ASN A 40 13.97 6.03 9.71
C ASN A 40 12.99 6.50 10.78
N TYR A 41 12.32 5.56 11.45
CA TYR A 41 11.34 5.89 12.48
C TYR A 41 11.98 6.52 13.72
N GLU A 42 13.18 6.04 14.06
CA GLU A 42 13.99 6.51 15.17
C GLU A 42 15.47 6.26 14.88
N ASN A 43 16.34 6.72 15.77
CA ASN A 43 17.75 6.41 15.74
C ASN A 43 17.96 4.89 15.85
N PRO A 44 18.64 4.24 14.88
CA PRO A 44 18.87 2.80 14.91
C PRO A 44 19.75 2.33 16.07
N ASP A 45 20.55 3.23 16.65
CA ASP A 45 21.48 2.94 17.74
C ASP A 45 20.92 3.32 19.12
N LYS A 46 19.84 4.12 19.16
CA LYS A 46 19.27 4.64 20.41
C LYS A 46 17.74 4.75 20.34
N PRO A 47 17.01 3.77 20.90
CA PRO A 47 15.54 3.78 20.89
C PRO A 47 14.95 5.06 21.46
N TYR A 48 13.81 5.47 20.91
CA TYR A 48 13.04 6.67 21.25
C TYR A 48 13.71 8.02 20.92
N GLU A 49 14.89 8.02 20.30
CA GLU A 49 15.49 9.24 19.74
C GLU A 49 15.00 9.45 18.30
N MET A 50 13.90 10.19 18.14
CA MET A 50 13.21 10.33 16.85
C MET A 50 13.60 11.59 16.07
N ASP A 51 14.00 12.66 16.76
CA ASP A 51 14.31 13.94 16.13
C ASP A 51 15.53 13.83 15.21
N GLY A 52 15.43 14.40 14.01
CA GLY A 52 16.41 14.25 12.94
C GLY A 52 16.31 12.93 12.17
N PHE A 53 15.53 11.94 12.63
CA PHE A 53 15.29 10.68 11.92
C PHE A 53 13.92 10.68 11.24
N VAL A 54 12.85 10.75 12.05
CA VAL A 54 11.46 10.71 11.57
C VAL A 54 11.09 11.94 10.73
N ASN A 55 11.67 13.10 11.08
CA ASN A 55 11.48 14.41 10.45
C ASN A 55 12.71 14.84 9.63
N SER A 56 13.55 13.89 9.20
CA SER A 56 14.69 14.16 8.32
C SER A 56 14.27 14.75 6.98
N ASP A 57 15.19 15.44 6.29
CA ASP A 57 14.98 15.95 4.93
C ASP A 57 14.55 14.83 3.95
N LYS A 58 15.09 13.62 4.13
CA LYS A 58 14.70 12.44 3.34
C LYS A 58 13.23 12.08 3.54
N SER A 59 12.76 12.13 4.78
CA SER A 59 11.37 11.85 5.14
C SER A 59 10.42 12.92 4.58
N ALA A 60 10.79 14.19 4.73
CA ALA A 60 10.04 15.30 4.15
C ALA A 60 9.93 15.20 2.61
N ASN A 61 11.03 14.87 1.94
CA ASN A 61 11.06 14.68 0.48
C ASN A 61 10.21 13.49 0.02
N GLY A 62 10.21 12.38 0.77
CA GLY A 62 9.36 11.23 0.49
C GLY A 62 7.87 11.57 0.62
N LEU A 63 7.50 12.33 1.66
CA LEU A 63 6.13 12.77 1.86
C LEU A 63 5.66 13.76 0.77
N GLU A 64 6.50 14.74 0.41
CA GLU A 64 6.19 15.66 -0.69
C GLU A 64 6.08 14.93 -2.04
N PHE A 65 6.88 13.88 -2.28
CA PHE A 65 6.70 13.04 -3.45
C PHE A 65 5.35 12.29 -3.43
N TYR A 66 4.95 11.73 -2.29
CA TYR A 66 3.64 11.06 -2.16
C TYR A 66 2.48 12.02 -2.41
N LYS A 67 2.56 13.22 -1.86
CA LYS A 67 1.60 14.30 -2.11
C LYS A 67 1.59 14.72 -3.59
N ALA A 68 2.75 14.82 -4.23
CA ALA A 68 2.82 15.09 -5.66
C ALA A 68 2.15 13.99 -6.49
N LEU A 69 2.27 12.71 -6.10
CA LEU A 69 1.53 11.61 -6.74
C LEU A 69 0.01 11.77 -6.58
N TYR A 70 -0.44 12.14 -5.37
CA TYR A 70 -1.84 12.43 -5.11
C TYR A 70 -2.36 13.54 -6.04
N ASP A 71 -1.70 14.70 -6.03
CA ASP A 71 -2.10 15.89 -6.79
C ASP A 71 -2.01 15.66 -8.30
N CYS A 72 -0.97 14.97 -8.76
CA CYS A 72 -0.74 14.78 -10.18
C CYS A 72 -1.66 13.74 -10.77
N CYS A 73 -1.90 12.62 -10.08
CA CYS A 73 -2.13 11.36 -10.77
C CYS A 73 -3.34 10.57 -10.29
N THR A 74 -3.98 10.99 -9.19
CA THR A 74 -5.18 10.32 -8.67
C THR A 74 -6.46 10.85 -9.33
N PRO A 75 -7.54 10.04 -9.38
CA PRO A 75 -8.84 10.51 -9.86
C PRO A 75 -9.51 11.47 -8.87
N PRO A 76 -10.38 12.38 -9.33
CA PRO A 76 -11.16 13.27 -8.47
C PRO A 76 -11.96 12.47 -7.43
N GLY A 77 -11.97 12.96 -6.19
CA GLY A 77 -12.68 12.31 -5.08
C GLY A 77 -11.90 11.20 -4.37
N ALA A 78 -10.70 10.82 -4.86
CA ALA A 78 -9.85 9.80 -4.25
C ALA A 78 -9.12 10.28 -2.98
N SER A 79 -9.75 11.09 -2.16
CA SER A 79 -9.18 11.67 -0.93
C SER A 79 -9.45 10.83 0.32
N ASN A 80 -10.09 9.67 0.14
CA ASN A 80 -10.37 8.67 1.17
C ASN A 80 -10.44 7.27 0.52
N SER A 81 -9.41 6.91 -0.25
CA SER A 81 -9.34 5.66 -1.01
C SER A 81 -8.41 4.66 -0.32
N TYR A 82 -8.82 3.40 -0.21
CA TYR A 82 -7.97 2.32 0.28
C TYR A 82 -8.04 1.09 -0.63
N MET A 83 -7.94 -0.10 -0.06
CA MET A 83 -7.79 -1.35 -0.78
C MET A 83 -8.97 -1.64 -1.72
N GLY A 84 -10.20 -1.47 -1.25
CA GLY A 84 -11.41 -1.77 -2.02
C GLY A 84 -11.64 -0.73 -3.12
N GLU A 85 -11.60 0.54 -2.76
CA GLU A 85 -11.84 1.66 -3.68
C GLU A 85 -10.83 1.65 -4.84
N GLY A 86 -9.56 1.33 -4.55
CA GLY A 86 -8.56 1.24 -5.59
C GLY A 86 -8.71 0.01 -6.49
N VAL A 87 -9.19 -1.13 -5.96
CA VAL A 87 -9.55 -2.29 -6.78
C VAL A 87 -10.69 -1.93 -7.73
N ASP A 88 -11.71 -1.23 -7.25
CA ASP A 88 -12.84 -0.79 -8.07
C ASP A 88 -12.43 0.25 -9.13
N ALA A 89 -11.57 1.22 -8.76
CA ALA A 89 -11.01 2.19 -9.68
C ALA A 89 -10.21 1.51 -10.81
N PHE A 90 -9.43 0.48 -10.48
CA PHE A 90 -8.65 -0.25 -11.49
C PHE A 90 -9.55 -1.10 -12.40
N LYS A 91 -10.45 -1.91 -11.83
CA LYS A 91 -11.35 -2.78 -12.58
C LYS A 91 -12.31 -2.02 -13.51
N SER A 92 -12.70 -0.80 -13.13
CA SER A 92 -13.55 0.07 -13.97
C SER A 92 -12.80 0.75 -15.12
N GLY A 93 -11.46 0.64 -15.14
CA GLY A 93 -10.58 1.34 -16.08
C GLY A 93 -10.38 2.82 -15.75
N GLN A 94 -10.76 3.27 -14.54
CA GLN A 94 -10.59 4.66 -14.13
C GLN A 94 -9.12 5.03 -13.93
N VAL A 95 -8.28 4.08 -13.53
CA VAL A 95 -6.84 4.30 -13.32
C VAL A 95 -6.00 3.27 -14.10
N ALA A 96 -4.83 3.69 -14.57
CA ALA A 96 -3.89 2.82 -15.28
C ALA A 96 -3.01 1.98 -14.33
N MET A 97 -2.81 2.43 -13.10
CA MET A 97 -2.04 1.72 -12.07
C MET A 97 -2.79 1.73 -10.74
N HIS A 98 -2.52 0.75 -9.90
CA HIS A 98 -3.15 0.63 -8.59
C HIS A 98 -2.16 0.07 -7.57
N MET A 99 -1.95 0.80 -6.47
CA MET A 99 -1.18 0.36 -5.31
C MET A 99 -2.04 -0.56 -4.45
N ASN A 100 -1.60 -1.82 -4.27
CA ASN A 100 -2.26 -2.72 -3.34
C ASN A 100 -1.36 -3.87 -2.85
N PHE A 101 -1.82 -4.55 -1.81
CA PHE A 101 -1.25 -5.80 -1.35
C PHE A 101 -1.49 -6.95 -2.33
N ALA A 102 -0.55 -7.90 -2.33
CA ALA A 102 -0.57 -9.07 -3.20
C ALA A 102 -1.79 -9.99 -3.00
N PHE A 103 -2.49 -9.91 -1.86
CA PHE A 103 -3.70 -10.71 -1.64
C PHE A 103 -4.84 -10.32 -2.59
N THR A 104 -4.80 -9.13 -3.20
CA THR A 104 -5.80 -8.71 -4.18
C THR A 104 -5.56 -9.31 -5.57
N TRP A 105 -4.34 -9.78 -5.86
CA TRP A 105 -3.94 -10.26 -7.18
C TRP A 105 -4.79 -11.43 -7.69
N PRO A 106 -5.15 -12.47 -6.90
CA PRO A 106 -6.00 -13.54 -7.40
C PRO A 106 -7.38 -13.07 -7.86
N GLY A 107 -7.93 -12.03 -7.21
CA GLY A 107 -9.19 -11.41 -7.60
C GLY A 107 -9.07 -10.61 -8.89
N LEU A 108 -8.00 -9.80 -9.01
CA LEU A 108 -7.71 -9.01 -10.20
C LEU A 108 -7.38 -9.89 -11.41
N GLN A 109 -6.63 -10.97 -11.22
CA GLN A 109 -6.26 -11.89 -12.30
C GLN A 109 -7.47 -12.57 -12.94
N LYS A 110 -8.53 -12.81 -12.14
CA LYS A 110 -9.79 -13.42 -12.58
C LYS A 110 -10.80 -12.41 -13.12
N ASP A 111 -10.54 -11.12 -13.02
CA ASP A 111 -11.47 -10.10 -13.49
C ASP A 111 -11.62 -10.14 -15.02
N GLU A 112 -12.85 -10.06 -15.51
CA GLU A 112 -13.15 -10.19 -16.94
C GLU A 112 -12.64 -9.00 -17.77
N ASN A 113 -12.55 -7.80 -17.17
CA ASN A 113 -12.17 -6.58 -17.85
C ASN A 113 -10.65 -6.41 -17.86
N VAL A 114 -10.02 -6.51 -16.69
CA VAL A 114 -8.59 -6.19 -16.51
C VAL A 114 -7.70 -7.40 -16.28
N GLY A 115 -8.24 -8.58 -16.00
CA GLY A 115 -7.47 -9.78 -15.65
C GLY A 115 -6.80 -10.47 -16.84
N GLY A 116 -6.26 -11.66 -16.58
CA GLY A 116 -5.55 -12.47 -17.58
C GLY A 116 -4.28 -11.79 -18.09
N ASP A 117 -4.14 -11.71 -19.41
CA ASP A 117 -2.96 -11.13 -20.09
C ASP A 117 -2.99 -9.59 -20.16
N ARG A 118 -4.00 -8.94 -19.56
CA ARG A 118 -4.18 -7.48 -19.59
C ARG A 118 -3.63 -6.75 -18.37
N ILE A 119 -3.28 -7.49 -17.31
CA ILE A 119 -2.72 -6.95 -16.08
C ILE A 119 -1.25 -7.36 -15.93
N GLY A 120 -0.45 -6.43 -15.42
CA GLY A 120 0.91 -6.68 -14.97
C GLY A 120 1.07 -6.37 -13.49
N TYR A 121 2.08 -6.98 -12.87
CA TYR A 121 2.44 -6.77 -11.46
C TYR A 121 3.91 -6.39 -11.38
N PHE A 122 4.23 -5.43 -10.51
CA PHE A 122 5.60 -4.99 -10.30
C PHE A 122 5.81 -4.60 -8.84
N ALA A 123 7.05 -4.71 -8.39
CA ALA A 123 7.44 -4.24 -7.06
C ALA A 123 7.42 -2.70 -7.02
N ASN A 124 7.24 -2.14 -5.83
CA ASN A 124 7.32 -0.69 -5.63
C ASN A 124 8.60 -0.10 -6.27
N PRO A 125 8.53 1.07 -6.92
CA PRO A 125 9.70 1.70 -7.52
C PRO A 125 10.80 2.02 -6.50
N LYS A 126 12.05 2.03 -6.95
CA LYS A 126 13.18 2.51 -6.16
C LYS A 126 13.05 4.01 -5.89
N GLY A 127 13.41 4.44 -4.69
CA GLY A 127 13.62 5.85 -4.38
C GLY A 127 14.94 6.39 -4.92
N PRO A 128 15.22 7.68 -4.69
CA PRO A 128 16.35 8.39 -5.30
C PRO A 128 17.72 7.76 -5.04
N ASP A 129 17.92 7.18 -3.86
CA ASP A 129 19.17 6.55 -3.44
C ASP A 129 19.25 5.05 -3.81
N GLY A 130 18.28 4.54 -4.58
CA GLY A 130 18.24 3.14 -5.02
C GLY A 130 17.59 2.16 -4.04
N ASN A 131 17.20 2.65 -2.86
CA ASN A 131 16.42 1.90 -1.87
C ASN A 131 15.06 1.49 -2.44
N GLN A 132 14.62 0.26 -2.14
CA GLN A 132 13.37 -0.30 -2.64
C GLN A 132 12.65 -1.02 -1.50
N PHE A 133 11.50 -0.48 -1.08
CA PHE A 133 10.75 -1.02 0.03
C PHE A 133 9.28 -1.25 -0.33
N ALA A 134 8.69 -2.22 0.35
CA ALA A 134 7.27 -2.49 0.35
C ALA A 134 6.85 -2.83 1.78
N GLN A 135 5.69 -2.33 2.19
CA GLN A 135 5.17 -2.50 3.52
C GLN A 135 4.83 -3.97 3.75
N LEU A 136 5.32 -4.51 4.86
CA LEU A 136 4.96 -5.85 5.28
C LEU A 136 3.50 -5.85 5.72
N GLY A 137 2.65 -6.56 4.97
CA GLY A 137 1.29 -6.89 5.38
C GLY A 137 1.21 -8.24 6.10
N GLY A 138 -0.01 -8.59 6.52
CA GLY A 138 -0.32 -9.90 7.12
C GLY A 138 -1.16 -9.78 8.38
N GLN A 139 -1.81 -10.89 8.75
CA GLN A 139 -2.58 -10.97 9.98
C GLN A 139 -2.08 -12.16 10.80
N GLY A 140 -1.60 -11.87 12.01
CA GLY A 140 -1.24 -12.89 12.99
C GLY A 140 -2.47 -13.37 13.76
N ILE A 141 -2.39 -14.59 14.30
CA ILE A 141 -3.39 -15.11 15.24
C ILE A 141 -2.73 -15.18 16.62
N SER A 142 -3.35 -14.53 17.61
CA SER A 142 -2.88 -14.50 19.00
C SER A 142 -3.87 -15.20 19.91
N VAL A 143 -3.37 -15.80 21.00
CA VAL A 143 -4.20 -16.42 22.03
C VAL A 143 -4.39 -15.43 23.18
N VAL A 144 -5.65 -15.21 23.58
CA VAL A 144 -6.00 -14.37 24.72
C VAL A 144 -5.44 -15.00 26.00
N SER A 145 -4.60 -14.26 26.72
CA SER A 145 -3.80 -14.76 27.85
C SER A 145 -4.60 -15.23 29.07
N TYR A 146 -5.87 -14.83 29.17
CA TYR A 146 -6.78 -15.19 30.26
C TYR A 146 -7.91 -16.14 29.82
N SER A 147 -7.83 -16.71 28.62
CA SER A 147 -8.81 -17.70 28.15
C SER A 147 -8.62 -19.05 28.86
N ASP A 148 -9.71 -19.69 29.30
CA ASP A 148 -9.70 -21.07 29.80
C ASP A 148 -9.49 -22.11 28.67
N LYS A 149 -9.38 -21.66 27.41
CA LYS A 149 -9.24 -22.51 26.21
C LYS A 149 -7.90 -22.31 25.49
N GLN A 150 -6.87 -21.83 26.18
CA GLN A 150 -5.54 -21.59 25.60
C GLN A 150 -4.96 -22.80 24.88
N GLU A 151 -5.01 -23.99 25.49
CA GLU A 151 -4.46 -25.21 24.87
C GLU A 151 -5.18 -25.55 23.55
N ALA A 152 -6.50 -25.43 23.52
CA ALA A 152 -7.29 -25.68 22.31
C ALA A 152 -6.99 -24.63 21.22
N ALA A 153 -6.87 -23.35 21.59
CA ALA A 153 -6.50 -22.29 20.66
C ALA A 153 -5.10 -22.48 20.08
N LEU A 154 -4.12 -22.87 20.89
CA LEU A 154 -2.76 -23.19 20.43
C LEU A 154 -2.72 -24.41 19.51
N LYS A 155 -3.51 -25.46 19.81
CA LYS A 155 -3.67 -26.62 18.91
C LYS A 155 -4.27 -26.20 17.57
N TYR A 156 -5.28 -25.34 17.58
CA TYR A 156 -5.85 -24.78 16.35
C TYR A 156 -4.82 -23.99 15.56
N ILE A 157 -4.07 -23.06 16.18
CA ILE A 157 -3.03 -22.28 15.49
C ILE A 157 -1.98 -23.21 14.89
N LYS A 158 -1.54 -24.25 15.62
CA LYS A 158 -0.58 -25.23 15.10
C LYS A 158 -1.14 -26.00 13.90
N TRP A 159 -2.40 -26.43 13.95
CA TRP A 159 -3.05 -27.10 12.82
C TRP A 159 -3.20 -26.16 11.62
N PHE A 160 -3.64 -24.93 11.85
CA PHE A 160 -3.87 -23.93 10.80
C PHE A 160 -2.57 -23.47 10.12
N ALA A 161 -1.48 -23.36 10.89
CA ALA A 161 -0.17 -22.96 10.38
C ALA A 161 0.62 -24.12 9.73
N ASN A 162 0.15 -25.36 9.86
CA ASN A 162 0.76 -26.49 9.15
C ASN A 162 0.40 -26.41 7.66
N LYS A 163 1.44 -26.58 6.83
CA LYS A 163 1.33 -26.62 5.37
C LYS A 163 0.71 -27.92 4.87
#